data_AF-A0A7G9Z9U6-F1
#
_entry.id   AF-A0A7G9Z9U6-F1
#
_cell.length_a   1.000
_cell.length_b   1.000
_cell.length_c   1.000
_cell.angle_alpha   90.00
_cell.angle_beta   90.00
_cell.angle_gamma   90.00
#
_symmetry.space_group_name_H-M   'P 1'
#
loop_
_entity.id
_entity.type
_entity.pdbx_description
1 polymer ?
#
loop_
_entity_poly.entity_id
_entity_poly.type
_entity_poly.pdbx_seq_one_letter_code
_entity_poly.pdbx_strand_id
1 'polypeptide(L)' 'MRKKEGQVRARIVIDYRIRHGKPIIKGTRITVDEVLGALIGGMNYGEIESE' A
#
# COMPACT_ATOMS: atom_id res chain seq x y z
N MET A 1 18.60 11.90 20.64
CA MET A 1 17.36 11.57 19.89
C MET A 1 17.73 10.71 18.69
N ARG A 2 17.60 9.38 18.81
CA ARG A 2 17.90 8.44 17.71
C ARG A 2 16.64 8.37 16.84
N LYS A 3 16.72 8.80 15.57
CA LYS A 3 15.62 8.61 14.62
C LYS A 3 15.28 7.11 14.64
N LYS A 4 14.06 6.75 15.07
CA LYS A 4 13.56 5.39 14.81
C LYS A 4 13.41 5.32 13.30
N GLU A 5 14.36 4.67 12.64
CA GLU A 5 14.19 4.19 11.27
C GLU A 5 12.78 3.61 11.18
N GLY A 6 11.99 4.14 10.24
CA GLY A 6 10.59 3.80 10.11
C GLY A 6 10.49 2.29 9.96
N GLN A 7 10.00 1.62 11.00
CA GLN A 7 9.56 0.25 10.91
C GLN A 7 8.47 0.24 9.84
N VAL A 8 8.79 -0.19 8.62
CA VAL A 8 7.77 -0.57 7.64
C VAL A 8 7.06 -1.74 8.28
N ARG A 9 5.97 -1.46 9.00
CA ARG A 9 5.12 -2.49 9.61
C ARG A 9 4.82 -3.51 8.51
N ALA A 10 4.78 -4.80 8.85
CA ALA A 10 4.62 -5.93 7.93
C ALA A 10 3.23 -6.00 7.23
N ARG A 11 2.75 -4.85 6.75
CA ARG A 11 1.49 -4.59 6.06
C ARG A 11 1.69 -4.37 4.57
N ILE A 12 2.92 -4.12 4.13
CA ILE A 12 3.31 -4.04 2.72
C ILE A 12 4.19 -5.24 2.39
N VAL A 13 3.87 -5.93 1.31
CA VAL A 13 4.61 -7.11 0.83
C VAL A 13 5.10 -6.84 -0.59
N ILE A 14 6.30 -7.32 -0.91
CA ILE A 14 6.85 -7.35 -2.27
C ILE A 14 6.97 -8.83 -2.66
N ASP A 15 6.19 -9.26 -3.65
CA ASP A 15 6.29 -10.59 -4.25
C ASP A 15 6.41 -10.43 -5.76
N TYR A 16 7.55 -10.81 -6.34
CA TYR A 16 7.81 -10.67 -7.78
C TYR A 16 6.87 -11.47 -8.68
N ARG A 17 6.14 -12.45 -8.13
CA ARG A 17 5.13 -13.25 -8.85
C ARG A 17 3.78 -12.54 -8.94
N ILE A 18 3.58 -11.45 -8.18
CA ILE A 18 2.33 -10.70 -8.10
C ILE A 18 2.58 -9.27 -8.55
N ARG A 19 1.74 -8.73 -9.45
CA ARG A 19 1.81 -7.33 -9.92
C ARG A 19 3.24 -6.89 -10.31
N HIS A 20 4.02 -7.79 -10.90
CA HIS A 20 5.42 -7.55 -11.33
C HIS A 20 6.36 -7.06 -10.21
N GLY A 21 6.11 -7.46 -8.96
CA GLY A 21 6.93 -7.05 -7.82
C GLY A 21 6.65 -5.63 -7.33
N LYS A 22 5.55 -5.00 -7.76
CA LYS A 22 5.08 -3.76 -7.13
C LYS A 22 4.74 -4.03 -5.65
N PRO A 23 5.03 -3.09 -4.73
CA PRO A 23 4.59 -3.20 -3.34
C PRO A 23 3.07 -3.26 -3.25
N ILE A 24 2.55 -4.27 -2.54
CA ILE A 24 1.12 -4.50 -2.34
C ILE A 24 0.75 -4.45 -0.86
N ILE A 25 -0.51 -4.11 -0.58
CA ILE A 25 -1.07 -4.27 0.77
C ILE A 25 -1.21 -5.77 1.07
N LYS A 26 -0.63 -6.21 2.18
CA LYS A 26 -0.60 -7.63 2.59
C LYS A 26 -2.02 -8.21 2.63
N GLY A 27 -2.19 -9.35 1.96
CA GLY A 27 -3.49 -10.05 1.88
C GLY A 27 -4.38 -9.57 0.75
N THR A 28 -3.94 -8.58 -0.04
CA THR A 28 -4.67 -8.06 -1.20
C THR A 28 -3.79 -8.14 -2.45
N ARG A 29 -4.36 -7.82 -3.62
CA ARG A 29 -3.60 -7.54 -4.85
C ARG A 29 -3.60 -6.04 -5.20
N ILE A 30 -3.97 -5.20 -4.24
CA ILE A 30 -4.00 -3.75 -4.34
C ILE A 30 -2.58 -3.24 -4.11
N THR A 31 -2.07 -2.50 -5.08
CA THR A 31 -0.73 -1.93 -5.02
C THR A 31 -0.75 -0.58 -4.28
N VAL A 32 0.40 -0.19 -3.74
CA VAL A 32 0.51 1.08 -2.99
C VAL A 32 0.26 2.28 -3.92
N ASP A 33 0.66 2.20 -5.19
CA ASP A 33 0.38 3.24 -6.20
C ASP A 33 -1.10 3.36 -6.54
N GLU A 34 -1.88 2.26 -6.53
CA GLU A 34 -3.34 2.31 -6.70
C GLU A 34 -4.01 3.11 -5.56
N VAL A 35 -3.64 2.84 -4.30
CA VAL A 35 -4.16 3.56 -3.13
C VAL A 35 -3.80 5.06 -3.18
N LEU A 36 -2.55 5.38 -3.52
CA LEU A 36 -2.13 6.78 -3.65
C LEU A 36 -2.83 7.49 -4.81
N GLY A 37 -3.03 6.80 -5.94
CA GLY A 37 -3.78 7.33 -7.09
C GLY A 37 -5.23 7.64 -6.74
N ALA A 38 -5.90 6.75 -5.99
CA ALA A 38 -7.27 6.96 -5.51
C ALA A 38 -7.37 8.19 -4.59
N LEU A 39 -6.44 8.34 -3.64
CA LEU A 39 -6.38 9.52 -2.77
C LEU A 39 -6.15 10.81 -3.56
N ILE A 40 -5.25 10.81 -4.54
CA ILE A 40 -5.02 11.95 -5.44
C ILE A 40 -6.27 12.25 -6.28
N GLY A 41 -7.01 11.22 -6.67
CA GLY A 41 -8.30 11.33 -7.36
C GLY A 41 -9.44 11.88 -6.51
N GLY A 42 -9.21 12.12 -5.22
CA GLY A 42 -10.18 12.71 -4.29
C GLY A 42 -11.01 11.69 -3.52
N MET A 43 -10.70 10.40 -3.62
CA MET A 43 -11.37 9.38 -2.78
C MET A 43 -10.94 9.53 -1.33
N ASN A 44 -11.87 9.28 -0.42
CA ASN A 44 -11.59 9.20 1.01
C ASN A 44 -11.20 7.77 1.43
N TYR A 45 -10.69 7.62 2.65
CA TYR A 45 -10.23 6.33 3.16
C TYR A 45 -11.33 5.26 3.21
N GLY A 46 -12.56 5.62 3.56
CA GLY A 46 -13.67 4.65 3.66
C GLY A 46 -14.11 4.12 2.30
N GLU A 47 -14.06 4.97 1.26
CA GLU A 47 -14.30 4.55 -0.13
C GLU A 47 -13.22 3.57 -0.60
N ILE A 48 -11.95 3.84 -0.29
CA ILE A 48 -10.83 2.95 -0.64
C ILE A 48 -10.88 1.62 0.11
N GLU A 49 -11.30 1.62 1.38
CA GLU A 49 -11.42 0.41 2.20
C GLU A 49 -12.56 -0.52 1.75
N SER A 50 -13.55 0.00 1.03
CA SER A 50 -14.74 -0.76 0.59
C SER A 50 -14.56 -1.49 -0.74
N GLU A 51 -13.40 -1.31 -1.39
CA GLU A 51 -13.10 -1.80 -2.74
C GLU A 51 -12.39 -3.17 -2.75
#